data_AF-A0A6I0EB43-F1
#
_entry.id   AF-A0A6I0EB43-F1
#
_cell.length_a   1.000
_cell.length_b   1.000
_cell.length_c   1.000
_cell.angle_alpha   90.00
_cell.angle_beta   90.00
_cell.angle_gamma   90.00
#
_symmetry.space_group_name_H-M   'P 1'
#
loop_
_entity.id
_entity.type
_entity.pdbx_description
1 polymer ?
#
loop_
_entity_poly.entity_id
_entity_poly.type
_entity_poly.pdbx_seq_one_letter_code
_entity_poly.pdbx_strand_id
1 'polypeptide(L)'
;MATITKEFLSASTNGRGIKIAATATPGTQIHAAHATAKDEVYLWVTNTDTVERKVTFELGGVTAPDDNLTMNIPAGETILVVPGLVLSGSVNVKAFGAAANVLAAFGFVNRIS
;
A
#
# COMPACT_ATOMS: atom_id res chain seq x y z
N MET A 1 -17.82 -5.57 -22.14
CA MET A 1 -16.97 -6.37 -21.23
C MET A 1 -16.00 -5.40 -20.59
N ALA A 2 -15.82 -5.45 -19.27
CA ALA A 2 -14.81 -4.62 -18.62
C ALA A 2 -13.41 -5.07 -19.05
N THR A 3 -12.54 -4.11 -19.34
CA THR A 3 -11.13 -4.39 -19.63
C THR A 3 -10.34 -4.39 -18.33
N ILE A 4 -9.48 -5.38 -18.14
CA ILE A 4 -8.58 -5.45 -16.99
C ILE A 4 -7.15 -5.21 -17.48
N THR A 5 -6.55 -4.11 -17.04
CA THR A 5 -5.15 -3.78 -17.31
C THR A 5 -4.35 -3.88 -16.04
N LYS A 6 -3.21 -4.60 -16.08
CA LYS A 6 -2.31 -4.67 -14.93
C LYS A 6 -1.37 -3.47 -14.95
N GLU A 7 -1.37 -2.71 -13.86
CA GLU A 7 -0.64 -1.46 -13.71
C GLU A 7 0.30 -1.51 -12.51
N PHE A 8 1.38 -0.72 -12.56
CA PHE A 8 2.22 -0.51 -11.40
C PHE A 8 1.49 0.36 -10.35
N LEU A 9 1.91 0.23 -9.09
CA LEU A 9 1.56 1.21 -8.07
C LEU A 9 2.01 2.60 -8.53
N SER A 10 1.15 3.60 -8.43
CA SER A 10 1.42 4.92 -9.03
C SER A 10 2.61 5.67 -8.41
N ALA A 11 3.02 5.34 -7.18
CA ALA A 11 4.24 5.89 -6.58
C ALA A 11 5.48 5.01 -6.80
N SER A 12 5.32 3.85 -7.44
CA SER A 12 6.42 2.96 -7.77
C SER A 12 7.14 3.43 -9.03
N THR A 13 8.46 3.35 -9.02
CA THR A 13 9.27 3.52 -10.22
C THR A 13 9.44 2.17 -10.91
N ASN A 14 8.70 1.93 -12.00
CA ASN A 14 8.79 0.72 -12.82
C ASN A 14 8.60 -0.58 -12.01
N GLY A 15 7.63 -0.62 -11.11
CA GLY A 15 7.30 -1.80 -10.29
C GLY A 15 8.27 -2.09 -9.14
N ARG A 16 9.25 -1.22 -8.88
CA ARG A 16 10.17 -1.34 -7.74
C ARG A 16 9.47 -1.05 -6.41
N GLY A 17 10.04 -1.58 -5.33
CA GLY A 17 9.55 -1.35 -3.98
C GLY A 17 9.57 0.11 -3.56
N ILE A 18 8.53 0.53 -2.85
CA ILE A 18 8.36 1.87 -2.29
C ILE A 18 8.77 1.79 -0.82
N LYS A 19 9.85 2.48 -0.45
CA LYS A 19 10.33 2.52 0.93
C LYS A 19 9.36 3.32 1.80
N ILE A 20 8.91 2.75 2.90
CA ILE A 20 8.03 3.41 3.88
C ILE A 20 8.92 4.21 4.83
N ALA A 21 8.93 5.54 4.66
CA ALA A 21 9.75 6.44 5.47
C ALA A 21 8.95 7.12 6.59
N ALA A 22 7.64 7.26 6.43
CA ALA A 22 6.78 7.88 7.42
C ALA A 22 6.60 6.96 8.65
N THR A 23 6.60 7.57 9.83
CA THR A 23 6.38 6.88 11.11
C THR A 23 5.09 7.29 11.83
N ALA A 24 4.30 8.17 11.20
CA ALA A 24 3.02 8.64 11.68
C ALA A 24 2.14 9.04 10.49
N THR A 25 0.87 9.34 10.77
CA THR A 25 -0.06 9.92 9.79
C THR A 25 0.34 11.37 9.44
N PRO A 26 0.18 11.82 8.18
CA PRO A 26 -0.14 11.02 7.01
C PRO A 26 1.06 10.17 6.56
N GLY A 27 0.78 8.96 6.06
CA GLY A 27 1.81 8.02 5.62
C GLY A 27 2.55 8.41 4.34
N THR A 28 3.57 7.63 4.00
CA THR A 28 4.24 7.63 2.69
C THR A 28 3.27 7.21 1.60
N GLN A 29 3.22 7.96 0.49
CA GLN A 29 2.38 7.66 -0.67
C GLN A 29 2.77 6.31 -1.29
N ILE A 30 1.80 5.40 -1.43
CA ILE A 30 1.99 4.09 -2.08
C ILE A 30 1.28 4.05 -3.44
N HIS A 31 0.03 4.51 -3.49
CA HIS A 31 -0.75 4.54 -4.71
C HIS A 31 -1.85 5.61 -4.65
N ALA A 32 -2.14 6.26 -5.77
CA ALA A 32 -3.32 7.08 -5.99
C ALA A 32 -4.25 6.30 -6.92
N ALA A 33 -5.43 5.93 -6.41
CA ALA A 33 -6.42 5.21 -7.20
C ALA A 33 -6.90 6.06 -8.37
N HIS A 34 -7.32 5.40 -9.44
CA HIS A 34 -7.86 6.08 -10.61
C HIS A 34 -9.13 6.89 -10.27
N ALA A 35 -9.33 8.00 -10.96
CA ALA A 35 -10.45 8.92 -10.69
C ALA A 35 -11.83 8.30 -10.94
N THR A 36 -11.97 7.54 -12.03
CA THR A 36 -13.25 6.97 -12.48
C THR A 36 -13.26 5.45 -12.61
N ALA A 37 -12.20 4.85 -13.18
CA ALA A 37 -11.98 3.42 -13.16
C ALA A 37 -11.80 2.87 -11.74
N LYS A 38 -11.95 1.55 -11.59
CA LYS A 38 -11.72 0.84 -10.33
C LYS A 38 -10.33 0.24 -10.33
N ASP A 39 -9.60 0.43 -9.25
CA ASP A 39 -8.27 -0.11 -9.04
C ASP A 39 -8.34 -1.17 -7.95
N GLU A 40 -8.19 -2.45 -8.34
CA GLU A 40 -8.05 -3.56 -7.40
C GLU A 40 -6.57 -3.66 -6.99
N VAL A 41 -6.30 -3.28 -5.74
CA VAL A 41 -4.95 -3.05 -5.23
C VAL A 41 -4.44 -4.28 -4.49
N TYR A 42 -3.28 -4.79 -4.91
CA TYR A 42 -2.53 -5.84 -4.21
C TYR A 42 -1.22 -5.29 -3.66
N LEU A 43 -1.01 -5.38 -2.35
CA LEU A 43 0.20 -4.89 -1.69
C LEU A 43 0.84 -5.94 -0.80
N TRP A 44 2.13 -6.14 -1.00
CA TRP A 44 3.02 -6.86 -0.11
C TRP A 44 3.94 -5.88 0.61
N VAL A 45 4.31 -6.20 1.84
CA VAL A 45 5.33 -5.45 2.58
C VAL A 45 6.42 -6.40 3.00
N THR A 46 7.66 -6.03 2.67
CA THR A 46 8.88 -6.66 3.15
C THR A 46 9.41 -5.88 4.35
N ASN A 47 9.78 -6.59 5.41
CA ASN A 47 10.50 -6.02 6.55
C ASN A 47 11.98 -6.44 6.49
N THR A 48 12.86 -5.46 6.30
CA THR A 48 14.31 -5.68 6.25
C THR A 48 15.00 -5.44 7.59
N ASP A 49 14.23 -5.20 8.66
CA ASP A 49 14.76 -5.05 10.01
C ASP A 49 15.07 -6.41 10.67
N THR A 50 15.73 -6.37 11.82
CA THR A 50 16.02 -7.52 12.67
C THR A 50 14.92 -7.82 13.69
N VAL A 51 13.89 -6.97 13.76
CA VAL A 51 12.74 -7.11 14.66
C VAL A 51 11.43 -6.98 13.88
N GLU A 52 10.35 -7.50 14.47
CA GLU A 52 9.00 -7.30 13.94
C GLU A 52 8.65 -5.80 13.88
N ARG A 53 8.02 -5.38 12.78
CA ARG A 53 7.58 -3.99 12.59
C ARG A 53 6.09 -3.93 12.28
N LYS A 54 5.38 -3.08 13.01
CA LYS A 54 3.99 -2.72 12.71
C LYS A 54 3.96 -1.76 11.53
N VAL A 55 3.05 -2.01 10.59
CA VAL A 55 2.73 -1.13 9.46
C VAL A 55 1.23 -0.84 9.46
N THR A 56 0.88 0.40 9.17
CA THR A 56 -0.51 0.83 9.00
C THR A 56 -0.65 1.48 7.63
N PHE A 57 -1.62 0.98 6.87
CA PHE A 57 -2.08 1.59 5.62
C PHE A 57 -3.29 2.48 5.89
N GLU A 58 -3.37 3.57 5.15
CA GLU A 58 -4.42 4.58 5.16
C GLU A 58 -5.07 4.59 3.77
N LEU A 59 -6.35 4.26 3.70
CA LEU A 59 -7.09 4.00 2.46
C LEU A 59 -8.05 5.15 2.14
N GLY A 60 -7.53 6.26 1.60
CA GLY A 60 -8.34 7.43 1.25
C GLY A 60 -8.60 8.41 2.40
N GLY A 61 -8.59 7.93 3.64
CA GLY A 61 -8.67 8.75 4.85
C GLY A 61 -7.70 8.27 5.94
N VAL A 62 -7.87 8.78 7.16
CA VAL A 62 -7.01 8.49 8.34
C VAL A 62 -7.82 8.10 9.58
N THR A 63 -9.13 7.88 9.43
CA THR A 63 -10.03 7.61 10.54
C THR A 63 -10.03 6.12 10.84
N ALA A 64 -9.61 5.73 12.04
CA ALA A 64 -9.69 4.35 12.47
C ALA A 64 -11.10 4.02 13.02
N PRO A 65 -11.67 2.84 12.73
CA PRO A 65 -11.11 1.73 11.95
C PRO A 65 -11.41 1.81 10.44
N ASP A 66 -12.16 2.81 9.99
CA ASP A 66 -12.75 2.89 8.65
C ASP A 66 -11.69 2.88 7.53
N ASP A 67 -10.61 3.63 7.71
CA ASP A 67 -9.60 3.89 6.69
C ASP A 67 -8.27 3.16 6.96
N ASN A 68 -8.12 2.52 8.13
CA ASN A 68 -6.84 1.97 8.58
C ASN A 68 -6.77 0.45 8.48
N LEU A 69 -5.80 -0.05 7.72
CA LEU A 69 -5.43 -1.47 7.71
C LEU A 69 -4.06 -1.64 8.39
N THR A 70 -4.05 -2.28 9.56
CA THR A 70 -2.83 -2.43 10.36
C THR A 70 -2.42 -3.88 10.51
N MET A 71 -1.12 -4.16 10.40
CA MET A 71 -0.58 -5.49 10.65
C MET A 71 0.88 -5.44 11.14
N ASN A 72 1.33 -6.56 11.68
CA ASN A 72 2.71 -6.78 12.09
C ASN A 72 3.43 -7.62 11.03
N ILE A 73 4.60 -7.15 10.59
CA ILE A 73 5.47 -7.85 9.64
C ILE A 73 6.67 -8.40 10.41
N PRO A 74 6.85 -9.73 10.53
CA PRO A 74 8.02 -10.33 11.16
C PRO A 74 9.33 -9.88 10.49
N ALA A 75 10.43 -9.98 11.23
CA ALA A 75 11.77 -9.62 10.72
C ALA A 75 12.15 -10.50 9.51
N GLY A 76 12.65 -9.89 8.44
CA GLY A 76 13.13 -10.60 7.24
C GLY A 76 12.03 -11.18 6.33
N GLU A 77 10.76 -11.01 6.67
CA GLU A 77 9.64 -11.61 5.95
C GLU A 77 8.98 -10.64 4.96
N THR A 78 8.24 -11.21 4.00
CA THR A 78 7.38 -10.47 3.08
C THR A 78 5.96 -11.01 3.12
N ILE A 79 4.98 -10.17 3.44
CA ILE A 79 3.59 -10.60 3.64
C ILE A 79 2.64 -9.77 2.77
N LEU A 80 1.60 -10.42 2.24
CA LEU A 80 0.46 -9.76 1.58
C LEU A 80 -0.37 -9.01 2.62
N VAL A 81 -0.40 -7.69 2.50
CA VAL A 81 -1.09 -6.78 3.43
C VAL A 81 -2.45 -6.37 2.89
N VAL A 82 -2.53 -6.04 1.60
CA VAL A 82 -3.78 -5.64 0.95
C VAL A 82 -4.15 -6.70 -0.10
N PRO A 83 -5.09 -7.61 0.18
CA PRO A 83 -5.43 -8.72 -0.71
C PRO A 83 -6.54 -8.34 -1.70
N GLY A 84 -6.27 -7.40 -2.61
CA GLY A 84 -7.22 -7.05 -3.68
C GLY A 84 -8.35 -6.12 -3.24
N LEU A 85 -8.04 -5.07 -2.47
CA LEU A 85 -9.05 -4.05 -2.13
C LEU A 85 -9.32 -3.15 -3.33
N VAL A 86 -10.60 -2.93 -3.65
CA VAL A 86 -11.02 -2.14 -4.81
C VAL A 86 -11.25 -0.69 -4.41
N LEU A 87 -10.50 0.22 -5.02
CA LEU A 87 -10.53 1.65 -4.75
C LEU A 87 -10.83 2.46 -6.01
N SER A 88 -11.41 3.65 -5.86
CA SER A 88 -11.71 4.57 -6.96
C SER A 88 -11.89 6.00 -6.42
N GLY A 89 -12.09 6.99 -7.29
CA GLY A 89 -12.37 8.35 -6.86
C GLY A 89 -11.13 9.14 -6.41
N SER A 90 -9.95 8.84 -6.98
CA SER A 90 -8.70 9.54 -6.65
C SER A 90 -8.25 9.41 -5.18
N VAL A 91 -8.73 8.39 -4.47
CA VAL A 91 -8.31 8.13 -3.10
C VAL A 91 -6.84 7.72 -3.04
N ASN A 92 -6.14 8.17 -2.01
CA ASN A 92 -4.73 7.88 -1.81
C ASN A 92 -4.55 6.73 -0.82
N VAL A 93 -3.80 5.72 -1.23
CA VAL A 93 -3.25 4.69 -0.35
C VAL A 93 -1.90 5.18 0.16
N LYS A 94 -1.81 5.37 1.48
CA LYS A 94 -0.59 5.76 2.18
C LYS A 94 -0.22 4.72 3.23
N ALA A 95 1.04 4.70 3.66
CA ALA A 95 1.49 3.79 4.70
C ALA A 95 2.50 4.44 5.65
N PHE A 96 2.43 4.12 6.93
CA PHE A 96 3.47 4.45 7.90
C PHE A 96 3.84 3.22 8.73
N GLY A 97 5.11 3.16 9.14
CA GLY A 97 5.67 2.07 9.93
C GLY A 97 6.00 2.50 11.35
N ALA A 98 6.21 1.54 12.25
CA ALA A 98 6.77 1.82 13.58
C ALA A 98 8.24 2.31 13.54
N ALA A 99 8.93 2.14 12.40
CA ALA A 99 10.27 2.65 12.14
C ALA A 99 10.41 3.05 10.67
N ALA A 100 11.19 4.09 10.42
CA ALA A 100 11.45 4.58 9.07
C ALA A 100 12.43 3.67 8.32
N ASN A 101 12.25 3.56 7.00
CA ASN A 101 13.24 3.04 6.06
C ASN A 101 13.60 1.54 6.18
N VAL A 102 12.88 0.78 6.99
CA VAL A 102 13.07 -0.68 7.18
C VAL A 102 11.93 -1.51 6.59
N LEU A 103 10.85 -0.86 6.15
CA LEU A 103 9.74 -1.49 5.45
C LEU A 103 9.69 -1.01 4.00
N ALA A 104 9.37 -1.92 3.08
CA ALA A 104 9.18 -1.60 1.67
C ALA A 104 7.89 -2.26 1.13
N ALA A 105 7.05 -1.47 0.47
CA ALA A 105 5.82 -1.93 -0.17
C ALA A 105 6.06 -2.30 -1.64
N PHE A 106 5.56 -3.45 -2.06
CA PHE A 106 5.59 -3.95 -3.43
C PHE A 106 4.17 -4.29 -3.86
N GLY A 107 3.90 -4.29 -5.16
CA GLY A 107 2.56 -4.67 -5.62
C GLY A 107 2.24 -4.21 -7.03
N PHE A 108 0.97 -4.33 -7.34
CA PHE A 108 0.38 -3.94 -8.61
C PHE A 108 -1.10 -3.62 -8.40
N VAL A 109 -1.71 -3.09 -9.45
CA VAL A 109 -3.14 -2.83 -9.52
C VAL A 109 -3.72 -3.55 -10.72
N ASN A 110 -4.89 -4.15 -10.57
CA ASN A 110 -5.72 -4.52 -11.72
C ASN A 110 -6.73 -3.38 -11.94
N ARG A 111 -6.52 -2.58 -12.98
CA ARG A 111 -7.42 -1.50 -13.35
C ARG A 111 -8.58 -2.06 -14.18
N ILE A 112 -9.79 -1.80 -13.72
CA ILE A 112 -11.04 -2.26 -14.33
C ILE A 112 -11.78 -1.06 -14.89
N SER A 113 -11.90 -1.00 -16.23
CA SER A 113 -12.54 0.08 -16.98
C SER A 113 -13.49 -0.43 -18.06
#